data_AF-A0A7X6UQY2-F1
#
_entry.id   AF-A0A7X6UQY2-F1
#
_cell.length_a   1.000
_cell.length_b   1.000
_cell.length_c   1.000
_cell.angle_alpha   90.00
_cell.angle_beta   90.00
_cell.angle_gamma   90.00
#
_symmetry.space_group_name_H-M   'P 1'
#
loop_
_entity.id
_entity.type
_entity.pdbx_description
1 polymer ?
#
loop_
_entity_poly.entity_id
_entity_poly.type
_entity_poly.pdbx_seq_one_letter_code
_entity_poly.pdbx_strand_id
1 'polypeptide(L)'
;MRKTKLFSSDKLFCRTLILICCLLLIPVISSKAAVRTWIGGSGDGSASIAANWGENDVPGPGDSIYLDANSHEPMIWDLNVPVASWTQDGYQGTVTIKTVYPDKGSFTSLVIEGDCLINSGIWTHMINGSSEVYRMKVVVDGSFTLGIGAELNVESKGYEPQTGPGCPVVGTGGSSSHGGMG
;
A
#
# COMPACT_ATOMS: atom_id res chain seq x y z
N MET A 1 19.38 -21.88 -74.11
CA MET A 1 18.02 -21.99 -73.55
C MET A 1 18.12 -22.21 -72.03
N ARG A 2 18.09 -21.14 -71.23
CA ARG A 2 18.30 -21.20 -69.75
C ARG A 2 17.08 -20.55 -69.09
N LYS A 3 16.23 -21.35 -68.44
CA LYS A 3 15.05 -20.86 -67.69
C LYS A 3 15.45 -20.60 -66.24
N THR A 4 15.50 -19.34 -65.84
CA THR A 4 15.64 -18.90 -64.46
C THR A 4 14.29 -19.05 -63.75
N LYS A 5 14.23 -19.86 -62.67
CA LYS A 5 13.05 -19.94 -61.80
C LYS A 5 13.11 -18.78 -60.80
N LEU A 6 12.14 -17.87 -60.87
CA LEU A 6 11.85 -16.88 -59.83
C LEU A 6 11.22 -17.60 -58.63
N PHE A 7 11.87 -17.55 -57.48
CA PHE A 7 11.27 -17.96 -56.21
C PHE A 7 10.23 -16.91 -55.79
N SER A 8 8.98 -17.33 -55.53
CA SER A 8 7.88 -16.46 -55.07
C SER A 8 8.10 -16.06 -53.61
N SER A 9 8.30 -14.75 -53.41
CA SER A 9 8.46 -14.05 -52.13
C SER A 9 7.17 -13.96 -51.30
N ASP A 10 6.04 -14.37 -51.86
CA ASP A 10 4.71 -14.06 -51.32
C ASP A 10 4.33 -14.93 -50.11
N LYS A 11 4.99 -16.09 -49.95
CA LYS A 11 4.71 -17.03 -48.85
C LYS A 11 5.49 -16.74 -47.57
N LEU A 12 6.54 -15.91 -47.65
CA LEU A 12 7.36 -15.56 -46.49
C LEU A 12 6.81 -14.32 -45.77
N PHE A 13 6.21 -13.38 -46.49
CA PHE A 13 5.64 -12.16 -45.91
C PHE A 13 4.39 -12.41 -45.05
N CYS A 14 3.58 -13.41 -45.42
CA CYS A 14 2.31 -13.72 -44.74
C CYS A 14 2.50 -14.48 -43.41
N ARG A 15 3.64 -15.14 -43.19
CA ARG A 15 3.95 -15.88 -41.95
C ARG A 15 4.60 -15.02 -40.88
N THR A 16 5.36 -13.99 -41.26
CA THR A 16 6.03 -13.09 -40.33
C THR A 16 5.06 -12.06 -39.73
N LEU A 17 3.98 -11.69 -40.44
CA LEU A 17 2.99 -10.73 -39.95
C LEU A 17 2.06 -11.30 -38.86
N ILE A 18 1.74 -12.60 -38.91
CA ILE A 18 0.82 -13.24 -37.96
C ILE A 18 1.51 -13.53 -36.60
N LEU A 19 2.82 -13.80 -36.60
CA LEU A 19 3.59 -14.04 -35.37
C LEU A 19 3.95 -12.76 -34.59
N ILE A 20 3.97 -11.59 -35.24
CA ILE A 20 4.25 -10.30 -34.57
C ILE A 20 2.97 -9.72 -33.92
N CYS A 21 1.78 -10.01 -34.45
CA CYS A 21 0.53 -9.60 -33.81
C CYS A 21 0.19 -10.40 -32.54
N CYS A 22 0.61 -11.67 -32.45
CA CYS A 22 0.40 -12.49 -31.24
C CYS A 22 1.38 -12.15 -30.09
N LEU A 23 2.44 -11.37 -30.33
CA LEU A 23 3.34 -10.88 -29.29
C LEU A 23 2.97 -9.49 -28.72
N LEU A 24 1.94 -8.83 -29.29
CA LEU A 24 1.53 -7.48 -28.90
C LEU A 24 0.15 -7.40 -28.23
N LEU A 25 -0.50 -8.54 -28.01
CA LEU A 25 -1.72 -8.65 -27.21
C LEU A 25 -1.37 -9.41 -25.93
N ILE A 26 -0.62 -8.75 -25.04
CA ILE A 26 -0.63 -9.14 -23.62
C ILE A 26 -2.06 -8.80 -23.17
N PRO A 27 -2.93 -9.78 -22.83
CA PRO A 27 -4.17 -9.44 -22.19
C PRO A 27 -3.79 -8.72 -20.89
N VAL A 28 -4.20 -7.46 -20.76
CA VAL A 28 -4.23 -6.82 -19.45
C VAL A 28 -5.28 -7.58 -18.68
N ILE A 29 -4.85 -8.61 -17.95
CA ILE A 29 -5.72 -9.33 -17.03
C ILE A 29 -5.99 -8.34 -15.91
N SER A 30 -7.08 -7.58 -16.02
CA SER A 30 -7.60 -6.84 -14.88
C SER A 30 -7.96 -7.87 -13.84
N SER A 31 -7.27 -7.86 -12.70
CA SER A 31 -7.77 -8.57 -11.53
C SER A 31 -9.17 -8.04 -11.25
N LYS A 32 -10.11 -8.95 -10.98
CA LYS A 32 -11.44 -8.57 -10.53
C LYS A 32 -11.28 -7.99 -9.13
N ALA A 33 -11.84 -6.81 -8.87
CA ALA A 33 -11.97 -6.26 -7.52
C ALA A 33 -12.54 -7.33 -6.57
N ALA A 34 -11.79 -7.64 -5.53
CA ALA A 34 -12.11 -8.63 -4.52
C ALA A 34 -12.11 -7.99 -3.12
N VAL A 35 -12.78 -8.66 -2.17
CA VAL A 35 -12.56 -8.35 -0.75
C VAL A 35 -11.33 -9.13 -0.31
N ARG A 36 -10.41 -8.44 0.37
CA ARG A 36 -9.17 -9.00 0.94
C ARG A 36 -9.27 -8.95 2.44
N THR A 37 -9.31 -10.13 3.05
CA THR A 37 -9.52 -10.26 4.50
C THR A 37 -8.19 -10.48 5.19
N TRP A 38 -7.83 -9.59 6.12
CA TRP A 38 -6.58 -9.73 6.88
C TRP A 38 -6.66 -10.88 7.88
N ILE A 39 -5.68 -11.78 7.84
CA ILE A 39 -5.54 -12.88 8.79
C ILE A 39 -4.16 -12.95 9.46
N GLY A 40 -3.15 -12.25 8.93
CA GLY A 40 -1.79 -12.24 9.50
C GLY A 40 -1.08 -13.60 9.54
N GLY A 41 -1.42 -14.51 8.64
CA GLY A 41 -1.00 -15.91 8.67
C GLY A 41 0.51 -16.20 8.59
N SER A 42 1.37 -15.25 8.18
CA SER A 42 2.83 -15.43 8.14
C SER A 42 3.56 -14.90 9.39
N GLY A 43 2.90 -14.12 10.24
CA GLY A 43 3.48 -13.53 11.46
C GLY A 43 4.47 -12.37 11.22
N ASP A 44 4.72 -11.96 9.97
CA ASP A 44 5.56 -10.79 9.65
C ASP A 44 4.78 -9.46 9.64
N GLY A 45 3.45 -9.54 9.66
CA GLY A 45 2.54 -8.40 9.63
C GLY A 45 2.47 -7.66 8.28
N SER A 46 3.14 -8.11 7.22
CA SER A 46 3.27 -7.37 5.96
C SER A 46 2.10 -7.58 4.99
N ALA A 47 1.45 -6.50 4.56
CA ALA A 47 0.35 -6.53 3.57
C ALA A 47 0.80 -7.08 2.20
N SER A 48 2.07 -6.93 1.85
CA SER A 48 2.66 -7.47 0.61
C SER A 48 2.83 -9.00 0.58
N ILE A 49 2.52 -9.72 1.66
CA ILE A 49 2.69 -11.17 1.75
C ILE A 49 1.33 -11.86 1.61
N ALA A 50 1.20 -12.67 0.55
CA ALA A 50 -0.04 -13.36 0.21
C ALA A 50 -0.62 -14.19 1.36
N ALA A 51 0.24 -14.88 2.13
CA ALA A 51 -0.15 -15.73 3.26
C ALA A 51 -0.78 -14.96 4.43
N ASN A 52 -0.70 -13.62 4.46
CA ASN A 52 -1.37 -12.81 5.45
C ASN A 52 -2.83 -12.47 5.12
N TRP A 53 -3.31 -12.88 3.94
CA TRP A 53 -4.68 -12.66 3.47
C TRP A 53 -5.44 -13.97 3.43
N GLY A 54 -6.72 -13.95 3.81
CA GLY A 54 -7.58 -15.14 3.84
C GLY A 54 -7.66 -15.86 2.49
N GLU A 55 -7.52 -15.09 1.41
CA GLU A 55 -7.56 -15.56 0.03
C GLU A 55 -6.20 -16.06 -0.48
N ASN A 56 -5.14 -16.01 0.35
CA ASN A 56 -3.76 -16.31 -0.01
C ASN A 56 -3.27 -15.55 -1.25
N ASP A 57 -3.63 -14.28 -1.35
CA ASP A 57 -3.33 -13.44 -2.50
C ASP A 57 -3.24 -11.97 -2.07
N VAL A 58 -2.30 -11.24 -2.67
CA VAL A 58 -1.95 -9.87 -2.26
C VAL A 58 -2.99 -8.89 -2.80
N PRO A 59 -3.45 -7.90 -2.00
CA PRO A 59 -4.34 -6.86 -2.49
C PRO A 59 -3.77 -6.14 -3.72
N GLY A 60 -4.62 -6.03 -4.74
CA GLY A 60 -4.36 -5.26 -5.95
C GLY A 60 -5.20 -3.97 -6.02
N PRO A 61 -5.01 -3.17 -7.08
CA PRO A 61 -5.83 -1.98 -7.32
C PRO A 61 -7.33 -2.31 -7.37
N GLY A 62 -8.14 -1.53 -6.66
CA GLY A 62 -9.60 -1.68 -6.62
C GLY A 62 -10.11 -2.80 -5.71
N ASP A 63 -9.24 -3.50 -4.98
CA ASP A 63 -9.68 -4.43 -3.95
C ASP A 63 -10.22 -3.69 -2.71
N SER A 64 -11.14 -4.30 -1.98
CA SER A 64 -11.66 -3.81 -0.70
C SER A 64 -10.92 -4.47 0.45
N ILE A 65 -10.43 -3.67 1.41
CA ILE A 65 -9.68 -4.18 2.56
C ILE A 65 -10.62 -4.37 3.75
N TYR A 66 -10.60 -5.57 4.34
CA TYR A 66 -11.46 -5.95 5.45
C TYR A 66 -10.65 -6.51 6.62
N LEU A 67 -10.80 -5.88 7.79
CA LEU A 67 -10.27 -6.33 9.07
C LEU A 67 -11.45 -6.47 10.04
N ASP A 68 -11.65 -7.66 10.58
CA ASP A 68 -12.78 -7.97 11.47
C ASP A 68 -12.33 -8.38 12.87
N ALA A 69 -13.26 -8.92 13.66
CA ALA A 69 -12.97 -9.43 15.00
C ALA A 69 -12.06 -10.67 15.04
N ASN A 70 -11.80 -11.34 13.91
CA ASN A 70 -10.87 -12.47 13.79
C ASN A 70 -9.48 -12.03 13.29
N SER A 71 -9.37 -10.83 12.74
CA SER A 71 -8.11 -10.17 12.44
C SER A 71 -7.42 -9.76 13.75
N HIS A 72 -6.41 -10.49 14.21
CA HIS A 72 -5.75 -10.19 15.50
C HIS A 72 -4.32 -9.68 15.35
N GLU A 73 -3.63 -10.09 14.28
CA GLU A 73 -2.24 -9.76 14.07
C GLU A 73 -2.07 -8.30 13.60
N PRO A 74 -1.04 -7.58 14.08
CA PRO A 74 -0.72 -6.25 13.58
C PRO A 74 -0.47 -6.25 12.06
N MET A 75 -0.96 -5.23 11.39
CA MET A 75 -0.76 -5.04 9.96
C MET A 75 0.26 -3.91 9.71
N ILE A 76 1.14 -4.14 8.76
CA ILE A 76 2.00 -3.16 8.12
C ILE A 76 1.48 -3.02 6.70
N TRP A 77 0.82 -1.91 6.41
CA TRP A 77 0.40 -1.60 5.05
C TRP A 77 1.58 -1.01 4.28
N ASP A 78 2.18 -1.83 3.41
CA ASP A 78 3.38 -1.51 2.62
C ASP A 78 3.12 -1.53 1.10
N LEU A 79 1.86 -1.58 0.69
CA LEU A 79 1.43 -1.61 -0.70
C LEU A 79 1.11 -0.21 -1.23
N ASN A 80 1.70 0.15 -2.38
CA ASN A 80 1.40 1.37 -3.12
C ASN A 80 0.36 1.09 -4.22
N VAL A 81 -0.85 0.74 -3.82
CA VAL A 81 -1.99 0.49 -4.72
C VAL A 81 -3.22 1.23 -4.20
N PRO A 82 -4.07 1.81 -5.07
CA PRO A 82 -5.35 2.36 -4.65
C PRO A 82 -6.32 1.22 -4.32
N VAL A 83 -6.98 1.28 -3.17
CA VAL A 83 -7.99 0.30 -2.76
C VAL A 83 -9.39 0.88 -2.93
N ALA A 84 -10.38 0.05 -3.22
CA ALA A 84 -11.75 0.52 -3.42
C ALA A 84 -12.41 0.97 -2.12
N SER A 85 -12.14 0.30 -1.00
CA SER A 85 -12.67 0.66 0.31
C SER A 85 -11.82 0.08 1.43
N TRP A 86 -12.02 0.61 2.64
CA TRP A 86 -11.42 0.07 3.85
C TRP A 86 -12.49 -0.10 4.92
N THR A 87 -12.52 -1.26 5.57
CA THR A 87 -13.39 -1.51 6.73
C THR A 87 -12.62 -2.22 7.83
N GLN A 88 -12.66 -1.64 9.03
CA GLN A 88 -12.03 -2.14 10.24
C GLN A 88 -13.06 -2.15 11.37
N ASP A 89 -13.65 -3.31 11.63
CA ASP A 89 -14.79 -3.46 12.54
C ASP A 89 -14.65 -4.70 13.44
N GLY A 90 -14.35 -4.49 14.71
CA GLY A 90 -13.95 -5.52 15.67
C GLY A 90 -12.44 -5.81 15.73
N TYR A 91 -11.64 -5.23 14.85
CA TYR A 91 -10.18 -5.36 14.84
C TYR A 91 -9.53 -4.59 15.99
N GLN A 92 -8.76 -5.26 16.83
CA GLN A 92 -8.14 -4.67 18.02
C GLN A 92 -6.64 -4.35 17.84
N GLY A 93 -6.05 -4.72 16.69
CA GLY A 93 -4.64 -4.52 16.43
C GLY A 93 -4.29 -3.10 15.96
N THR A 94 -3.05 -2.95 15.50
CA THR A 94 -2.54 -1.72 14.89
C THR A 94 -2.31 -1.93 13.40
N VAL A 95 -2.70 -0.94 12.59
CA VAL A 95 -2.32 -0.80 11.19
C VAL A 95 -1.22 0.27 11.11
N THR A 96 -0.03 -0.13 10.69
CA THR A 96 1.10 0.75 10.45
C THR A 96 1.19 1.07 8.97
N ILE A 97 0.85 2.29 8.61
CA ILE A 97 0.88 2.78 7.22
C ILE A 97 2.29 3.25 6.88
N LYS A 98 2.92 2.63 5.87
CA LYS A 98 4.30 2.94 5.46
C LYS A 98 4.42 4.11 4.47
N THR A 99 3.53 5.08 4.53
CA THR A 99 3.61 6.24 3.64
C THR A 99 4.81 7.13 3.98
N VAL A 100 5.45 7.68 2.96
CA VAL A 100 6.66 8.50 3.07
C VAL A 100 6.45 9.91 2.49
N TYR A 101 7.37 10.83 2.82
CA TYR A 101 7.46 12.11 2.12
C TYR A 101 7.85 11.93 0.64
N PRO A 102 7.44 12.83 -0.28
CA PRO A 102 7.62 12.62 -1.73
C PRO A 102 9.06 12.41 -2.20
N ASP A 103 10.03 12.95 -1.47
CA ASP A 103 11.47 12.82 -1.74
C ASP A 103 12.10 11.57 -1.09
N LYS A 104 11.31 10.75 -0.40
CA LYS A 104 11.78 9.59 0.40
C LYS A 104 11.34 8.24 -0.16
N GLY A 105 10.42 8.20 -1.12
CA GLY A 105 9.98 6.99 -1.79
C GLY A 105 8.67 7.16 -2.57
N SER A 106 8.22 6.09 -3.23
CA SER A 106 7.07 6.12 -4.12
C SER A 106 5.72 6.01 -3.41
N PHE A 107 5.67 5.34 -2.25
CA PHE A 107 4.43 5.18 -1.49
C PHE A 107 4.15 6.44 -0.65
N THR A 108 3.66 7.49 -1.31
CA THR A 108 3.54 8.82 -0.68
C THR A 108 2.19 9.07 -0.01
N SER A 109 1.18 8.26 -0.31
CA SER A 109 -0.16 8.26 0.27
C SER A 109 -0.85 6.92 0.06
N LEU A 110 -1.60 6.45 1.07
CA LEU A 110 -2.62 5.41 0.89
C LEU A 110 -3.84 6.06 0.25
N VAL A 111 -4.30 5.53 -0.88
CA VAL A 111 -5.50 6.01 -1.58
C VAL A 111 -6.61 5.00 -1.39
N ILE A 112 -7.74 5.46 -0.87
CA ILE A 112 -8.99 4.72 -0.72
C ILE A 112 -10.02 5.44 -1.59
N GLU A 113 -10.38 4.83 -2.72
CA GLU A 113 -11.24 5.44 -3.75
C GLU A 113 -12.70 5.57 -3.31
N GLY A 114 -13.11 4.79 -2.31
CA GLY A 114 -14.45 4.81 -1.74
C GLY A 114 -14.43 5.13 -0.25
N ASP A 115 -15.36 4.50 0.49
CA ASP A 115 -15.52 4.75 1.91
C ASP A 115 -14.40 4.07 2.74
N CYS A 116 -14.01 4.76 3.80
CA CYS A 116 -13.10 4.27 4.83
C CYS A 116 -13.82 4.28 6.18
N LEU A 117 -14.10 3.09 6.70
CA LEU A 117 -14.72 2.87 8.00
C LEU A 117 -13.71 2.25 8.96
N ILE A 118 -13.42 2.96 10.06
CA ILE A 118 -12.57 2.48 11.14
C ILE A 118 -13.36 2.55 12.44
N ASN A 119 -14.04 1.47 12.81
CA ASN A 119 -14.85 1.40 14.03
C ASN A 119 -14.07 0.98 15.28
N SER A 120 -12.92 0.35 15.07
CA SER A 120 -12.09 -0.29 16.10
C SER A 120 -10.61 -0.22 15.73
N GLY A 121 -9.70 -0.42 16.68
CA GLY A 121 -8.26 -0.58 16.43
C GLY A 121 -7.51 0.72 16.16
N ILE A 122 -6.21 0.62 15.88
CA ILE A 122 -5.32 1.79 15.81
C ILE A 122 -4.73 1.93 14.42
N TRP A 123 -4.70 3.15 13.89
CA TRP A 123 -3.86 3.51 12.75
C TRP A 123 -2.67 4.36 13.19
N THR A 124 -1.51 4.08 12.63
CA THR A 124 -0.27 4.82 12.88
C THR A 124 0.64 4.81 11.64
N HIS A 125 1.81 5.45 11.73
CA HIS A 125 2.88 5.29 10.76
C HIS A 125 4.16 4.78 11.41
N MET A 126 5.13 4.41 10.59
CA MET A 126 6.47 4.00 11.06
C MET A 126 7.14 5.15 11.84
N ILE A 127 7.88 4.81 12.88
CA ILE A 127 8.68 5.79 13.64
C ILE A 127 9.73 6.44 12.73
N ASN A 128 9.93 7.75 12.89
CA ASN A 128 11.04 8.47 12.28
C ASN A 128 12.28 8.40 13.16
N GLY A 129 13.45 8.40 12.53
CA GLY A 129 14.74 8.52 13.21
C GLY A 129 15.17 9.98 13.35
N SER A 130 16.44 10.25 13.03
CA SER A 130 17.01 11.60 12.93
C SER A 130 16.55 12.41 11.70
N SER A 131 15.62 11.87 10.91
CA SER A 131 15.14 12.48 9.66
C SER A 131 13.66 12.17 9.47
N GLU A 132 12.92 13.14 8.92
CA GLU A 132 11.54 12.91 8.48
C GLU A 132 11.53 12.04 7.22
N VAL A 133 11.06 10.81 7.38
CA VAL A 133 10.90 9.83 6.31
C VAL A 133 9.44 9.46 6.17
N TYR A 134 8.83 9.03 7.27
CA TYR A 134 7.48 8.52 7.36
C TYR A 134 6.51 9.59 7.85
N ARG A 135 5.30 9.52 7.32
CA ARG A 135 4.15 10.33 7.74
C ARG A 135 2.90 9.49 7.55
N MET A 136 1.85 9.71 8.32
CA MET A 136 0.56 9.14 7.99
C MET A 136 -0.13 10.05 6.97
N LYS A 137 -0.20 9.63 5.70
CA LYS A 137 -0.95 10.33 4.65
C LYS A 137 -1.93 9.39 3.98
N VAL A 138 -3.21 9.65 4.20
CA VAL A 138 -4.32 8.89 3.61
C VAL A 138 -5.21 9.84 2.82
N VAL A 139 -5.62 9.41 1.64
CA VAL A 139 -6.61 10.09 0.79
C VAL A 139 -7.82 9.18 0.72
N VAL A 140 -8.98 9.70 1.10
CA VAL A 140 -10.26 9.00 1.04
C VAL A 140 -11.16 9.83 0.14
N ASP A 141 -11.54 9.26 -1.01
CA ASP A 141 -12.39 9.95 -1.99
C ASP A 141 -13.88 9.82 -1.62
N GLY A 142 -14.24 8.81 -0.81
CA GLY A 142 -15.54 8.66 -0.18
C GLY A 142 -15.63 9.24 1.24
N SER A 143 -16.47 8.63 2.07
CA SER A 143 -16.66 9.02 3.46
C SER A 143 -15.58 8.43 4.35
N PHE A 144 -14.97 9.26 5.20
CA PHE A 144 -14.12 8.78 6.29
C PHE A 144 -14.90 8.77 7.61
N THR A 145 -15.06 7.59 8.22
CA THR A 145 -15.72 7.41 9.51
C THR A 145 -14.75 6.82 10.52
N LEU A 146 -14.55 7.53 11.63
CA LEU A 146 -13.80 7.05 12.79
C LEU A 146 -14.79 6.78 13.93
N GLY A 147 -14.98 5.52 14.27
CA GLY A 147 -15.84 5.08 15.36
C GLY A 147 -15.17 5.23 16.72
N ILE A 148 -15.98 5.10 17.78
CA ILE A 148 -15.54 5.32 19.18
C ILE A 148 -14.49 4.32 19.67
N GLY A 149 -14.39 3.14 19.04
CA GLY A 149 -13.39 2.13 19.38
C GLY A 149 -12.08 2.28 18.61
N ALA A 150 -11.96 3.28 17.73
CA ALA A 150 -10.82 3.48 16.87
C ALA A 150 -9.95 4.67 17.30
N GLU A 151 -8.67 4.58 16.97
CA GLU A 151 -7.70 5.63 17.27
C GLU A 151 -6.79 5.91 16.06
N LEU A 152 -6.51 7.18 15.82
CA LEU A 152 -5.41 7.62 14.99
C LEU A 152 -4.26 8.04 15.92
N ASN A 153 -3.34 7.11 16.21
CA ASN A 153 -2.27 7.32 17.19
C ASN A 153 -0.93 7.54 16.48
N VAL A 154 -0.38 8.74 16.61
CA VAL A 154 0.95 9.11 16.11
C VAL A 154 1.91 9.52 17.23
N GLU A 155 1.61 9.10 18.46
CA GLU A 155 2.46 9.33 19.61
C GLU A 155 3.85 8.72 19.39
N SER A 156 4.88 9.50 19.70
CA SER A 156 6.27 9.07 19.57
C SER A 156 6.68 8.63 18.15
N LYS A 157 5.97 9.08 17.10
CA LYS A 157 6.31 8.78 15.69
C LYS A 157 7.12 9.88 14.99
N GLY A 158 7.30 11.01 15.68
CA GLY A 158 8.13 12.12 15.22
C GLY A 158 9.64 11.82 15.28
N TYR A 159 10.45 12.86 15.25
CA TYR A 159 11.91 12.77 15.36
C TYR A 159 12.38 12.09 16.65
N GLU A 160 13.51 11.40 16.58
CA GLU A 160 14.23 10.93 17.77
C GLU A 160 14.61 12.09 18.71
N PRO A 161 14.78 11.82 20.02
CA PRO A 161 15.17 12.84 20.99
C PRO A 161 16.38 13.65 20.51
N GLN A 162 16.31 14.98 20.69
CA GLN A 162 17.35 15.92 20.29
C GLN A 162 17.65 15.97 18.79
N THR A 163 16.72 15.52 17.95
CA THR A 163 16.82 15.67 16.49
C THR A 163 15.62 16.44 15.94
N GLY A 164 15.74 16.87 14.68
CA GLY A 164 14.71 17.62 13.98
C GLY A 164 14.73 19.14 14.22
N PRO A 165 13.95 19.89 13.42
CA PRO A 165 13.81 21.34 13.59
C PRO A 165 13.31 21.71 15.01
N GLY A 166 13.95 22.70 15.63
CA GLY A 166 13.58 23.16 16.98
C GLY A 166 14.19 22.37 18.15
N CYS A 167 15.11 21.43 17.89
CA CYS A 167 15.90 20.80 18.94
C CYS A 167 16.75 21.83 19.71
N PRO A 168 16.72 21.82 21.06
CA PRO A 168 17.59 22.66 21.86
C PRO A 168 19.06 22.29 21.66
N VAL A 169 19.94 23.29 21.70
CA VAL A 169 21.39 23.06 21.75
C VAL A 169 21.71 22.28 23.03
N VAL A 170 22.64 21.32 22.95
CA VAL A 170 23.03 20.42 24.06
C VAL A 170 23.16 21.20 25.37
N GLY A 171 22.44 20.77 26.41
CA GLY A 171 22.49 21.36 27.75
C GLY A 171 21.34 22.32 28.12
N THR A 172 20.38 22.58 27.21
CA THR A 172 19.28 23.53 27.47
C THR A 172 17.89 22.91 27.69
N GLY A 173 17.78 21.59 27.85
CA GLY A 173 16.56 20.93 28.37
C GLY A 173 15.27 21.33 27.64
N GLY A 174 15.13 20.94 26.37
CA GLY A 174 13.94 21.18 25.57
C GLY A 174 13.53 19.94 24.78
N SER A 175 12.23 19.76 24.56
CA SER A 175 11.68 18.68 23.75
C SER A 175 11.61 19.11 22.28
N SER A 176 12.35 18.45 21.41
CA SER A 176 12.06 18.43 19.97
C SER A 176 11.05 17.34 19.69
N SER A 177 9.77 17.67 19.55
CA SER A 177 8.82 16.67 19.04
C SER A 177 7.64 17.30 18.32
N HIS A 178 7.55 17.06 17.02
CA HIS A 178 6.34 17.19 16.21
C HIS A 178 5.34 16.03 16.44
N GLY A 179 5.38 15.39 17.63
CA GLY A 179 4.56 14.22 17.97
C GLY A 179 4.44 14.01 19.48
N GLY A 180 4.42 15.11 20.26
CA GLY A 180 4.17 15.06 21.70
C GLY A 180 2.83 14.40 22.03
N MET A 181 2.65 13.97 23.30
CA MET A 181 1.39 13.40 23.80
C MET A 181 0.20 14.26 23.38
N GLY A 182 -0.75 13.64 22.68
CA GLY A 182 -2.05 14.24 22.35
C GLY A 182 -2.94 14.37 23.59
#